data_AF-I4Y8B3-F1
#
_entry.id   AF-I4Y8B3-F1
#
_cell.length_a   1.000
_cell.length_b   1.000
_cell.length_c   1.000
_cell.angle_alpha   90.00
_cell.angle_beta   90.00
_cell.angle_gamma   90.00
#
_symmetry.space_group_name_H-M   'P 1'
#
loop_
_entity.id
_entity.type
_entity.pdbx_description
1 polymer ?
#
loop_
_entity_poly.entity_id
_entity_poly.type
_entity_poly.pdbx_seq_one_letter_code
_entity_poly.pdbx_strand_id
1 'polypeptide(L)'
;MKLPPMDNKSRKQIHMLAETYNLKSKSTGKGVGRHIMLLKTARSGKNIDYAAVNKAAKACDKGGIGNFYKTLHLARKAAQVERKSGQAAKPKMMPHREGTIVGHEAKPIGQESVGYKLLAMMGWNHGQKMGQSGEGLEAPVAAVIKNSRLGLGAS
;
A
#
# COMPACT_ATOMS: atom_id res chain seq x y z
N MET A 1 22.61 -16.07 -6.15
CA MET A 1 23.01 -17.47 -5.91
C MET A 1 21.80 -18.38 -6.01
N LYS A 2 21.91 -19.47 -6.79
CA LYS A 2 20.86 -20.49 -6.95
C LYS A 2 21.20 -21.68 -6.07
N LEU A 3 20.23 -22.14 -5.28
CA LEU A 3 20.35 -23.35 -4.47
C LEU A 3 19.68 -24.54 -5.18
N PRO A 4 20.04 -25.78 -4.84
CA PRO A 4 19.37 -26.97 -5.38
C PRO A 4 17.88 -27.00 -4.99
N PRO A 5 17.03 -27.69 -5.78
CA PRO A 5 15.64 -27.96 -5.40
C PRO A 5 15.59 -28.74 -4.08
N MET A 6 14.64 -28.38 -3.21
CA MET A 6 14.52 -29.01 -1.91
C MET A 6 13.09 -28.89 -1.37
N ASP A 7 12.83 -29.59 -0.26
CA ASP A 7 11.53 -29.69 0.37
C ASP A 7 11.03 -28.33 0.92
N ASN A 8 9.76 -28.29 1.31
CA ASN A 8 9.15 -27.06 1.82
C ASN A 8 9.80 -26.61 3.14
N LYS A 9 10.18 -27.55 4.03
CA LYS A 9 10.75 -27.23 5.34
C LYS A 9 12.12 -26.58 5.18
N SER A 10 13.03 -27.16 4.40
CA SER A 10 14.35 -26.56 4.18
C SER A 10 14.28 -25.26 3.42
N ARG A 11 13.35 -25.11 2.46
CA ARG A 11 13.13 -23.82 1.80
C ARG A 11 12.71 -22.73 2.80
N LYS A 12 11.81 -23.03 3.73
CA LYS A 12 11.43 -22.09 4.80
C LYS A 12 12.60 -21.74 5.73
N GLN A 13 13.45 -22.71 6.09
CA GLN A 13 14.65 -22.46 6.90
C GLN A 13 15.62 -21.49 6.21
N ILE A 14 15.84 -21.65 4.90
CA ILE A 14 16.70 -20.75 4.15
C ILE A 14 16.08 -19.36 4.04
N HIS A 15 14.78 -19.25 3.81
CA HIS A 15 14.10 -17.94 3.84
C HIS A 15 14.27 -17.25 5.19
N MET A 16 14.23 -18.01 6.29
CA MET A 16 14.39 -17.51 7.64
C MET A 16 15.79 -16.93 7.86
N LEU A 17 16.82 -17.69 7.51
CA LEU A 17 18.22 -17.26 7.65
C LEU A 17 18.53 -16.10 6.69
N ALA A 18 18.04 -16.15 5.45
CA ALA A 18 18.24 -15.07 4.49
C ALA A 18 17.70 -13.73 5.04
N GLU A 19 16.55 -13.76 5.71
CA GLU A 19 15.96 -12.58 6.32
C GLU A 19 16.84 -12.00 7.44
N THR A 20 17.43 -12.84 8.30
CA THR A 20 18.35 -12.38 9.36
C THR A 20 19.66 -11.80 8.81
N TYR A 21 20.09 -12.26 7.63
CA TYR A 21 21.27 -11.75 6.94
C TYR A 21 20.99 -10.56 6.01
N ASN A 22 19.77 -10.02 6.01
CA ASN A 22 19.34 -8.96 5.09
C ASN A 22 19.57 -9.33 3.60
N LEU A 23 19.39 -10.61 3.26
CA LEU A 23 19.43 -11.13 1.90
C LEU A 23 18.01 -11.23 1.36
N LYS A 24 17.84 -10.87 0.08
CA LYS A 24 16.55 -11.07 -0.59
C LYS A 24 16.46 -12.52 -1.04
N SER A 25 15.40 -13.21 -0.63
CA SER A 25 15.18 -14.63 -0.96
C SER A 25 13.91 -14.80 -1.79
N LYS A 26 13.98 -15.59 -2.87
CA LYS A 26 12.84 -15.87 -3.77
C LYS A 26 12.79 -17.35 -4.10
N SER A 27 11.66 -18.00 -3.81
CA SER A 27 11.43 -19.37 -4.29
C SER A 27 10.94 -19.33 -5.74
N THR A 28 11.63 -20.05 -6.63
CA THR A 28 11.36 -20.11 -8.07
C THR A 28 11.15 -21.56 -8.49
N GLY A 29 10.36 -21.80 -9.54
CA GLY A 29 10.01 -23.15 -10.00
C GLY A 29 8.70 -23.69 -9.38
N LYS A 30 8.33 -24.90 -9.79
CA LYS A 30 7.07 -25.58 -9.40
C LYS A 30 7.37 -26.99 -8.88
N GLY A 31 6.52 -27.47 -7.97
CA GLY A 31 6.59 -28.85 -7.44
C GLY A 31 7.98 -29.23 -6.91
N VAL A 32 8.45 -30.40 -7.35
CA VAL A 32 9.75 -31.00 -6.99
C VAL A 32 10.94 -30.16 -7.48
N GLY A 33 10.79 -29.47 -8.62
CA GLY A 33 11.83 -28.58 -9.18
C GLY A 33 11.91 -27.20 -8.52
N ARG A 34 11.17 -26.97 -7.43
CA ARG A 34 11.14 -25.67 -6.76
C ARG A 34 12.39 -25.45 -5.93
N HIS A 35 13.07 -24.35 -6.19
CA HIS A 35 14.35 -24.00 -5.57
C HIS A 35 14.32 -22.56 -5.04
N ILE A 36 15.39 -22.16 -4.33
CA ILE A 36 15.54 -20.78 -3.81
C ILE A 36 16.63 -20.05 -4.59
N MET A 37 16.37 -18.77 -4.83
CA MET A 37 17.30 -17.77 -5.32
C MET A 37 17.59 -16.78 -4.21
N LEU A 38 18.87 -16.66 -3.81
CA LEU A 38 19.36 -15.65 -2.89
C LEU A 38 19.98 -14.50 -3.67
N LEU A 39 19.60 -13.28 -3.32
CA LEU A 39 20.01 -12.03 -3.96
C LEU A 39 20.63 -11.11 -2.91
N LYS A 40 21.84 -10.61 -3.20
CA LYS A 40 22.48 -9.59 -2.37
C LYS A 40 21.76 -8.25 -2.57
N THR A 41 21.65 -7.50 -1.49
CA THR A 41 21.16 -6.12 -1.46
C THR A 41 22.26 -5.23 -0.88
N ALA A 42 22.12 -3.91 -0.98
CA ALA A 42 23.08 -2.96 -0.40
C ALA A 42 23.28 -3.11 1.13
N ARG A 43 22.33 -3.76 1.81
CA ARG A 43 22.33 -4.00 3.27
C ARG A 43 22.74 -5.43 3.65
N SER A 44 22.95 -6.31 2.68
CA SER A 44 23.36 -7.69 2.96
C SER A 44 24.74 -7.69 3.63
N GLY A 45 24.87 -8.39 4.76
CA GLY A 45 26.13 -8.44 5.49
C GLY A 45 26.40 -7.26 6.43
N LYS A 46 25.55 -6.22 6.44
CA LYS A 46 25.72 -5.02 7.28
C LYS A 46 24.79 -5.10 8.49
N ASN A 47 25.30 -4.75 9.67
CA ASN A 47 24.57 -4.74 10.96
C ASN A 47 23.76 -6.03 11.19
N ILE A 48 24.43 -7.17 11.09
CA ILE A 48 23.80 -8.47 11.36
C ILE A 48 23.69 -8.67 12.86
N ASP A 49 22.47 -8.91 13.33
CA ASP A 49 22.24 -9.36 14.71
C ASP A 49 22.54 -10.85 14.83
N TYR A 50 23.72 -11.19 15.35
CA TYR A 50 24.15 -12.56 15.56
C TYR A 50 23.29 -13.31 16.59
N ALA A 51 22.62 -12.62 17.53
CA ALA A 51 21.71 -13.26 18.46
C ALA A 51 20.44 -13.74 17.73
N ALA A 52 19.90 -12.91 16.82
CA ALA A 52 18.79 -13.30 15.96
C ALA A 52 19.17 -14.45 15.01
N VAL A 53 20.38 -14.42 14.45
CA VAL A 53 20.92 -15.52 13.62
C VAL A 53 20.99 -16.83 14.41
N ASN A 54 21.58 -16.80 15.62
CA ASN A 54 21.68 -17.99 16.47
C ASN A 54 20.30 -18.54 16.87
N LYS A 55 19.33 -17.65 17.11
CA LYS A 55 17.94 -18.04 17.39
C LYS A 55 17.28 -18.68 16.15
N ALA A 56 17.52 -18.12 14.96
CA ALA A 56 17.03 -18.67 13.69
C ALA A 56 17.63 -20.06 13.41
N ALA A 57 18.94 -20.21 13.59
CA ALA A 57 19.64 -21.47 13.39
C ALA A 57 19.13 -22.57 14.34
N LYS A 58 18.97 -22.27 15.64
CA LYS A 58 18.38 -23.19 16.62
C LYS A 58 16.92 -23.55 16.31
N ALA A 59 16.14 -22.59 15.80
CA ALA A 59 14.77 -22.84 15.38
C ALA A 59 14.67 -23.72 14.12
N CYS A 60 15.66 -23.64 13.24
CA CYS A 60 15.78 -24.54 12.08
C CYS A 60 16.04 -25.98 12.53
N ASP A 61 16.98 -26.18 13.45
CA ASP A 61 17.40 -27.50 13.93
C ASP A 61 16.28 -28.25 14.67
N LYS A 62 15.58 -27.58 15.59
CA LYS A 62 14.53 -28.21 16.42
C LYS A 62 13.14 -28.31 15.78
N GLY A 63 13.02 -28.10 14.46
CA GLY A 63 11.73 -28.16 13.76
C GLY A 63 10.73 -27.05 14.11
N GLY A 64 11.13 -26.06 14.91
CA GLY A 64 10.30 -24.95 15.42
C GLY A 64 10.12 -23.78 14.46
N ILE A 65 10.14 -24.03 13.15
CA ILE A 65 10.13 -22.99 12.09
C ILE A 65 8.88 -22.09 12.21
N GLY A 66 7.72 -22.67 12.56
CA GLY A 66 6.46 -21.92 12.70
C GLY A 66 6.50 -20.89 13.83
N ASN A 67 7.10 -21.24 14.98
CA ASN A 67 7.15 -20.35 16.14
C ASN A 67 8.15 -19.20 15.94
N PHE A 68 9.24 -19.44 15.23
CA PHE A 68 10.19 -18.38 14.90
C PHE A 68 9.57 -17.31 13.98
N TYR A 69 8.89 -17.72 12.90
CA TYR A 69 8.20 -16.76 12.02
C TYR A 69 7.09 -16.00 12.76
N LYS A 70 6.36 -16.66 13.66
CA LYS A 70 5.32 -16.00 14.48
C LYS A 70 5.92 -14.94 15.39
N THR A 71 7.02 -15.26 16.09
CA THR A 71 7.71 -14.31 16.97
C THR A 71 8.34 -13.15 16.20
N LEU A 72 8.95 -13.40 15.04
CA LEU A 72 9.55 -12.35 14.22
C LEU A 72 8.51 -11.46 13.53
N HIS A 73 7.40 -12.03 13.05
CA HIS A 73 6.28 -11.24 12.53
C HIS A 73 5.63 -10.39 13.62
N LEU A 74 5.45 -10.92 14.82
CA LEU A 74 4.94 -10.13 15.95
C LEU A 74 5.90 -8.99 16.30
N ALA A 75 7.20 -9.27 16.40
CA ALA A 75 8.22 -8.24 16.67
C ALA A 75 8.24 -7.15 15.59
N ARG A 76 8.15 -7.53 14.30
CA ARG A 76 8.06 -6.56 13.20
C ARG A 76 6.76 -5.77 13.22
N LYS A 77 5.64 -6.41 13.51
CA LYS A 77 4.34 -5.74 13.63
C LYS A 77 4.38 -4.73 14.78
N ALA A 78 4.96 -5.09 15.92
CA ALA A 78 5.17 -4.18 17.04
C ALA A 78 6.07 -2.99 16.65
N ALA A 79 7.22 -3.24 16.03
CA ALA A 79 8.12 -2.17 15.54
C ALA A 79 7.47 -1.28 14.46
N GLN A 80 6.56 -1.83 13.65
CA GLN A 80 5.81 -1.07 12.66
C GLN A 80 4.69 -0.23 13.29
N VAL A 81 4.07 -0.73 14.37
CA VAL A 81 3.08 0.04 15.16
C VAL A 81 3.77 1.24 15.82
N GLU A 82 4.96 1.06 16.40
CA GLU A 82 5.73 2.19 16.93
C GLU A 82 6.16 3.21 15.86
N ARG A 83 6.48 2.76 14.65
CA ARG A 83 6.75 3.67 13.53
C ARG A 83 5.51 4.41 13.03
N LYS A 84 4.31 3.87 13.27
CA LYS A 84 3.04 4.48 12.87
C LYS A 84 2.44 5.39 13.94
N SER A 85 2.80 5.23 15.22
CA SER A 85 2.29 6.10 16.29
C SER A 85 2.75 7.55 16.18
N GLY A 86 3.84 7.82 15.45
CA GLY A 86 4.32 9.18 15.15
C GLY A 86 3.82 9.79 13.84
N GLN A 87 3.02 9.06 13.04
CA GLN A 87 2.53 9.54 11.75
C GLN A 87 1.01 9.72 11.85
N ALA A 88 0.54 10.97 11.74
CA ALA A 88 -0.88 11.29 11.77
C ALA A 88 -1.64 10.31 10.88
N ALA A 89 -2.58 9.57 11.48
CA ALA A 89 -3.36 8.57 10.77
C ALA A 89 -3.99 9.24 9.56
N LYS A 90 -3.58 8.85 8.35
CA LYS A 90 -4.24 9.33 7.13
C LYS A 90 -5.73 9.03 7.30
N PRO A 91 -6.62 10.00 7.07
CA PRO A 91 -8.05 9.77 7.24
C PRO A 91 -8.42 8.56 6.40
N LYS A 92 -8.95 7.53 7.07
CA LYS A 92 -9.42 6.33 6.41
C LYS A 92 -10.63 6.75 5.58
N MET A 93 -10.43 6.95 4.28
CA MET A 93 -11.52 7.32 3.38
C MET A 93 -12.61 6.27 3.49
N MET A 94 -13.80 6.68 3.92
CA MET A 94 -14.96 5.79 3.89
C MET A 94 -15.20 5.35 2.44
N PRO A 95 -15.53 4.07 2.21
CA PRO A 95 -15.92 3.63 0.89
C PRO A 95 -17.19 4.38 0.47
N HIS A 96 -17.15 4.97 -0.72
CA HIS A 96 -18.29 5.67 -1.30
C HIS A 96 -19.47 4.70 -1.45
N ARG A 97 -20.70 5.15 -1.18
CA ARG A 97 -21.91 4.33 -1.33
C ARG A 97 -22.48 4.50 -2.74
N GLU A 98 -23.15 3.48 -3.26
CA GLU A 98 -23.85 3.60 -4.53
C GLU A 98 -24.95 4.66 -4.43
N GLY A 99 -25.08 5.49 -5.47
CA GLY A 99 -26.05 6.59 -5.51
C GLY A 99 -25.58 7.89 -4.85
N THR A 100 -24.42 7.94 -4.18
CA THR A 100 -23.94 9.20 -3.60
C THR A 100 -23.47 10.15 -4.68
N ILE A 101 -23.90 11.42 -4.62
CA ILE A 101 -23.47 12.48 -5.51
C ILE A 101 -22.09 12.99 -5.08
N VAL A 102 -21.12 12.98 -6.00
CA VAL A 102 -19.76 13.47 -5.75
C VAL A 102 -19.80 14.97 -5.48
N GLY A 103 -19.25 15.41 -4.35
CA GLY A 103 -19.04 16.83 -4.06
C GLY A 103 -20.30 17.63 -3.71
N HIS A 104 -21.44 16.97 -3.44
CA HIS A 104 -22.68 17.66 -3.08
C HIS A 104 -22.54 18.56 -1.84
N GLU A 105 -21.78 18.12 -0.84
CA GLU A 105 -21.53 18.87 0.40
C GLU A 105 -20.22 19.69 0.36
N ALA A 106 -19.57 19.79 -0.80
CA ALA A 106 -18.34 20.54 -0.92
C ALA A 106 -18.62 22.04 -0.80
N LYS A 107 -17.83 22.74 0.02
CA LYS A 107 -17.90 24.19 0.12
C LYS A 107 -17.46 24.83 -1.20
N PRO A 108 -18.04 25.99 -1.57
CA PRO A 108 -17.58 26.75 -2.73
C PRO A 108 -16.08 27.05 -2.67
N ILE A 109 -15.45 27.14 -3.85
CA ILE A 109 -14.02 27.45 -3.95
C ILE A 109 -13.78 28.85 -3.36
N GLY A 110 -12.87 28.93 -2.38
CA GLY A 110 -12.51 30.19 -1.74
C GLY A 110 -11.77 31.15 -2.68
N GLN A 111 -11.84 32.45 -2.37
CA GLN A 111 -11.22 33.51 -3.18
C GLN A 111 -9.69 33.46 -3.16
N GLU A 112 -9.12 32.78 -2.18
CA GLU A 112 -7.68 32.54 -2.04
C GLU A 112 -7.13 31.60 -3.12
N SER A 113 -7.98 30.77 -3.72
CA SER A 113 -7.61 29.80 -4.74
C SER A 113 -7.04 30.49 -5.98
N VAL A 114 -5.95 29.93 -6.52
CA VAL A 114 -5.31 30.43 -7.75
C VAL A 114 -6.31 30.44 -8.91
N GLY A 115 -7.18 29.43 -9.01
CA GLY A 115 -8.19 29.35 -10.06
C GLY A 115 -9.23 30.47 -9.96
N TYR A 116 -9.68 30.80 -8.74
CA TYR A 116 -10.62 31.91 -8.51
C TYR A 116 -10.02 33.24 -8.96
N LYS A 117 -8.77 33.51 -8.56
CA LYS A 117 -8.06 34.75 -8.92
C LYS A 117 -7.90 34.90 -10.43
N LEU A 118 -7.51 33.83 -11.12
CA LEU A 118 -7.37 33.84 -12.57
C LEU A 118 -8.70 34.14 -13.28
N LEU A 119 -9.80 33.51 -12.85
CA LEU A 119 -11.13 33.79 -13.40
C LEU A 119 -11.54 35.24 -13.15
N ALA A 120 -11.33 35.75 -11.94
CA ALA A 120 -11.60 37.15 -11.60
C ALA A 120 -10.82 38.13 -12.48
N MET A 121 -9.53 37.85 -12.75
CA MET A 121 -8.71 38.67 -13.65
C MET A 121 -9.19 38.66 -15.10
N MET A 122 -9.90 37.62 -15.53
CA MET A 122 -10.53 37.52 -16.86
C MET A 122 -11.93 38.16 -16.91
N GLY A 123 -12.36 38.83 -15.83
CA GLY A 123 -13.66 39.51 -15.75
C GLY A 123 -14.82 38.63 -15.29
N TRP A 124 -14.55 37.43 -14.77
CA TRP A 124 -15.58 36.58 -14.19
C TRP A 124 -15.83 36.93 -12.71
N ASN A 125 -17.08 37.17 -12.34
CA ASN A 125 -17.48 37.37 -10.94
C ASN A 125 -18.08 36.12 -10.31
N HIS A 126 -17.93 35.98 -8.99
CA HIS A 126 -18.50 34.85 -8.26
C HIS A 126 -20.03 34.75 -8.47
N GLY A 127 -20.48 33.60 -8.96
CA GLY A 127 -21.90 33.34 -9.27
C GLY A 127 -22.34 33.75 -10.68
N GLN A 128 -21.44 34.33 -11.49
CA GLN A 128 -21.72 34.65 -12.87
C GLN A 128 -21.62 33.39 -13.76
N LYS A 129 -22.56 33.22 -14.67
CA LYS A 129 -22.51 32.17 -15.70
C LYS A 129 -21.43 32.51 -16.73
N MET A 130 -20.71 31.49 -17.20
CA MET A 130 -19.72 31.66 -18.27
C MET A 130 -20.40 31.69 -19.64
N GLY A 131 -19.75 32.31 -20.64
CA GLY A 131 -20.24 32.36 -22.03
C GLY A 131 -20.65 33.76 -22.48
N GLN A 132 -20.65 33.97 -23.80
CA GLN A 132 -20.79 35.29 -24.43
C GLN A 132 -22.08 36.02 -24.04
N SER A 133 -23.18 35.29 -23.85
CA SER A 133 -24.47 35.82 -23.39
C SER A 133 -24.90 35.26 -22.02
N GLY A 134 -23.95 34.72 -21.23
CA GLY A 134 -24.26 34.10 -19.94
C GLY A 134 -25.05 32.78 -20.04
N GLU A 135 -24.99 32.10 -21.19
CA GLU A 135 -25.71 30.85 -21.48
C GLU A 135 -25.07 29.59 -20.86
N GLY A 136 -23.95 29.75 -20.15
CA GLY A 136 -23.27 28.64 -19.51
C GLY A 136 -24.06 28.03 -18.34
N LEU A 137 -23.55 26.88 -17.88
CA LEU A 137 -24.10 26.16 -16.74
C LEU A 137 -24.01 27.01 -15.46
N GLU A 138 -25.10 27.07 -14.72
CA GLU A 138 -25.18 27.77 -13.43
C GLU A 138 -24.48 27.00 -12.31
N ALA A 139 -24.67 25.69 -12.30
CA ALA A 139 -24.05 24.77 -11.36
C ALA A 139 -23.31 23.66 -12.13
N PRO A 140 -22.20 23.13 -11.60
CA PRO A 140 -21.52 21.99 -12.19
C PRO A 140 -22.45 20.78 -12.33
N VAL A 141 -22.22 19.96 -13.35
CA VAL A 141 -22.95 18.72 -13.55
C VAL A 141 -22.60 17.73 -12.43
N ALA A 142 -23.63 17.27 -11.72
CA ALA A 142 -23.48 16.30 -10.64
C ALA A 142 -23.10 14.92 -11.17
N ALA A 143 -22.09 14.29 -10.58
CA ALA A 143 -21.70 12.91 -10.86
C ALA A 143 -22.23 11.97 -9.77
N VAL A 144 -22.95 10.92 -10.16
CA VAL A 144 -23.49 9.90 -9.24
C VAL A 144 -22.56 8.69 -9.21
N ILE A 145 -22.16 8.25 -8.02
CA ILE A 145 -21.27 7.10 -7.86
C ILE A 145 -22.01 5.79 -8.13
N LYS A 146 -21.46 4.99 -9.04
CA LYS A 146 -21.90 3.62 -9.31
C LYS A 146 -20.81 2.62 -8.92
N ASN A 147 -21.13 1.74 -7.98
CA ASN A 147 -20.22 0.68 -7.52
C ASN A 147 -20.62 -0.72 -8.04
N SER A 148 -21.85 -0.86 -8.53
CA SER A 148 -22.33 -2.11 -9.12
C SER A 148 -21.68 -2.38 -10.48
N ARG A 149 -21.47 -3.66 -10.80
CA ARG A 149 -20.96 -4.12 -12.11
C ARG A 149 -22.07 -4.37 -13.13
N LEU A 150 -23.31 -4.08 -12.78
CA LEU A 150 -24.46 -4.19 -13.69
C LEU A 150 -24.38 -3.09 -14.75
N GLY A 151 -25.01 -3.30 -15.92
CA GLY A 151 -25.05 -2.32 -17.00
C GLY A 151 -25.68 -0.99 -16.56
N LEU A 152 -25.37 0.11 -17.26
CA LEU A 152 -26.04 1.40 -17.04
C LEU A 152 -27.55 1.23 -17.32
N GLY A 153 -28.40 1.62 -16.38
CA GLY A 153 -29.86 1.47 -16.49
C GLY A 153 -30.45 0.15 -15.97
N ALA A 154 -29.64 -0.80 -15.53
CA ALA A 154 -30.14 -1.96 -14.78
C ALA A 154 -30.46 -1.51 -13.34
N SER A 155 -31.74 -1.23 -13.07
CA SER A 155 -32.30 -1.00 -11.74
C SER A 155 -32.69 -2.30 -11.07
#